data_AF-Q5HXH4-F1
#
_entry.id   AF-Q5HXH4-F1
#
_cell.length_a   1.000
_cell.length_b   1.000
_cell.length_c   1.000
_cell.angle_alpha   90.00
_cell.angle_beta   90.00
_cell.angle_gamma   90.00
#
_symmetry.space_group_name_H-M   'P 1'
#
loop_
_entity.id
_entity.type
_entity.pdbx_description
1 polymer ?
#
loop_
_entity_poly.entity_id
_entity_poly.type
_entity_poly.pdbx_seq_one_letter_code
_entity_poly.pdbx_strand_id
1 'polypeptide(L)'
;MTSFACQIWTLSQSKQITAKTHLVLQALASFQGHRGLFPSHESIAARSGASVRTVIRALETAYQLGIVERTRQRVRRSGRLVNGPNRYRLILTDLEKARVAAAHAALRLKEALARRKQRILSNCHFGSGSHSQSDIFSYKPRSKNEWLDLIASWTGKPAPT
;
A
#
# COMPACT_ATOMS: atom_id res chain seq x y z
N MET A 1 -15.42 -0.57 30.26
CA MET A 1 -14.82 0.42 29.35
C MET A 1 -13.41 -0.03 28.99
N THR A 2 -13.11 -0.26 27.72
CA THR A 2 -11.74 -0.57 27.28
C THR A 2 -10.97 0.74 27.06
N SER A 3 -9.95 0.98 27.88
CA SER A 3 -9.05 2.13 27.70
C SER A 3 -8.04 1.84 26.59
N PHE A 4 -7.58 2.89 25.90
CA PHE A 4 -6.53 2.77 24.88
C PHE A 4 -5.24 2.15 25.44
N ALA A 5 -4.87 2.49 26.68
CA ALA A 5 -3.72 1.91 27.35
C ALA A 5 -3.85 0.39 27.54
N CYS A 6 -5.04 -0.07 27.96
CA CYS A 6 -5.33 -1.50 28.10
C CYS A 6 -5.26 -2.21 26.74
N GLN A 7 -5.79 -1.60 25.68
CA GLN A 7 -5.71 -2.15 24.34
C GLN A 7 -4.27 -2.33 23.84
N ILE A 8 -3.42 -1.30 23.99
CA ILE A 8 -2.00 -1.40 23.58
C ILE A 8 -1.28 -2.43 24.44
N TRP A 9 -1.56 -2.48 25.74
CA TRP A 9 -1.00 -3.49 26.64
C TRP A 9 -1.31 -4.90 26.15
N THR A 10 -2.57 -5.20 25.85
CA THR A 10 -2.99 -6.51 25.30
C THR A 10 -2.27 -6.84 23.99
N LEU A 11 -2.12 -5.88 23.08
CA LEU A 11 -1.40 -6.07 21.81
C LEU A 11 0.10 -6.32 22.02
N SER A 12 0.69 -5.69 23.03
CA SER A 12 2.09 -5.91 23.39
C SER A 12 2.29 -7.29 24.01
N GLN A 13 1.38 -7.72 24.88
CA GLN A 13 1.41 -9.05 25.49
C GLN A 13 1.24 -10.16 24.44
N SER A 14 0.34 -9.96 23.47
CA SER A 14 0.15 -10.90 22.36
C SER A 14 1.25 -10.83 21.27
N LYS A 15 2.28 -10.00 21.47
CA LYS A 15 3.40 -9.79 20.53
C LYS A 15 2.99 -9.31 19.13
N GLN A 16 1.81 -8.71 19.00
CA GLN A 16 1.36 -8.09 17.74
C GLN A 16 2.06 -6.75 17.49
N ILE A 17 2.53 -6.09 18.55
CA ILE A 17 3.33 -4.87 18.48
C ILE A 17 4.64 -5.02 19.26
N THR A 18 5.66 -4.25 18.85
CA THR A 18 6.93 -4.21 19.57
C THR A 18 6.87 -3.28 20.79
N ALA A 19 7.78 -3.46 21.74
CA ALA A 19 7.90 -2.57 22.91
C ALA A 19 8.12 -1.09 22.51
N LYS A 20 8.89 -0.82 21.45
CA LYS A 20 9.05 0.55 20.92
C LYS A 20 7.75 1.09 20.35
N THR A 21 6.99 0.28 19.63
CA THR A 21 5.66 0.66 19.12
C THR A 21 4.73 0.99 20.28
N HIS A 22 4.72 0.20 21.36
CA HIS A 22 3.95 0.47 22.56
C HIS A 22 4.27 1.87 23.13
N LEU A 23 5.55 2.19 23.35
CA LEU A 23 5.97 3.50 23.86
C LEU A 23 5.56 4.67 22.96
N VAL A 24 5.67 4.50 21.63
CA VAL A 24 5.24 5.52 20.66
C VAL A 24 3.73 5.76 20.74
N LEU A 25 2.92 4.71 20.85
CA LEU A 25 1.47 4.84 20.92
C LEU A 25 0.99 5.38 22.27
N GLN A 26 1.67 5.02 23.36
CA GLN A 26 1.44 5.62 24.67
C GLN A 26 1.77 7.12 24.66
N ALA A 27 2.90 7.50 24.05
CA ALA A 27 3.27 8.90 23.86
C ALA A 27 2.25 9.64 22.98
N LEU A 28 1.77 9.02 21.90
CA LEU A 28 0.73 9.58 21.04
C LEU A 28 -0.54 9.89 21.87
N ALA A 29 -0.99 8.95 22.69
CA ALA A 29 -2.17 9.13 23.55
C ALA A 29 -2.00 10.24 24.59
N SER A 30 -0.78 10.49 25.06
CA SER A 30 -0.51 11.59 26.01
C SER A 30 -0.78 12.99 25.41
N PHE A 31 -0.81 13.13 24.08
CA PHE A 31 -1.17 14.38 23.40
C PHE A 31 -2.68 14.56 23.24
N GLN A 32 -3.51 13.67 23.78
CA GLN A 32 -4.95 13.79 23.70
C GLN A 32 -5.42 14.99 24.55
N GLY A 33 -5.78 16.08 23.87
CA GLY A 33 -6.31 17.29 24.49
C GLY A 33 -7.71 17.65 23.99
N HIS A 34 -8.28 18.70 24.58
CA HIS A 34 -9.66 19.15 24.30
C HIS A 34 -9.90 19.53 22.82
N ARG A 35 -8.85 19.99 22.12
CA ARG A 35 -8.93 20.36 20.70
C ARG A 35 -8.81 19.16 19.76
N GLY A 36 -8.35 18.00 20.24
CA GLY A 36 -8.03 16.82 19.45
C GLY A 36 -6.54 16.47 19.46
N LEU A 37 -6.15 15.48 18.66
CA LEU A 37 -4.80 14.91 18.65
C LEU A 37 -4.05 15.33 17.38
N PHE A 38 -3.21 16.36 17.51
CA PHE A 38 -2.43 16.93 16.39
C PHE A 38 -0.90 17.01 16.59
N PRO A 39 -0.24 16.02 17.20
CA PRO A 39 1.20 16.07 17.37
C PRO A 39 1.94 15.91 16.03
N SER A 40 3.10 16.58 15.90
CA SER A 40 4.04 16.29 14.82
C SER A 40 4.79 14.98 15.09
N HIS A 41 5.38 14.37 14.06
CA HIS A 41 6.21 13.18 14.27
C HIS A 41 7.41 13.46 15.17
N GLU A 42 7.94 14.68 15.13
CA GLU A 42 9.04 15.12 16.00
C GLU A 42 8.61 15.24 17.45
N SER A 43 7.41 15.78 17.72
CA SER A 43 6.88 15.84 19.09
C SER A 43 6.65 14.45 19.67
N ILE A 44 6.15 13.50 18.87
CA ILE A 44 5.98 12.11 19.30
C ILE A 44 7.35 11.46 19.56
N ALA A 45 8.32 11.69 18.68
CA ALA A 45 9.69 11.19 18.82
C ALA A 45 10.33 11.67 20.12
N ALA A 46 10.28 12.99 20.37
CA ALA A 46 10.81 13.60 21.58
C ALA A 46 10.15 13.04 22.85
N ARG A 47 8.84 12.81 22.83
CA ARG A 47 8.10 12.26 23.99
C ARG A 47 8.36 10.77 24.21
N SER A 48 8.50 9.98 23.15
CA SER A 48 8.69 8.53 23.22
C SER A 48 10.15 8.10 23.36
N GLY A 49 11.11 9.02 23.18
CA GLY A 49 12.54 8.71 23.12
C GLY A 49 12.94 7.91 21.87
N ALA A 50 12.07 7.85 20.86
CA ALA A 50 12.31 7.10 19.63
C ALA A 50 12.72 8.03 18.48
N SER A 51 13.44 7.50 17.48
CA SER A 51 13.72 8.26 16.26
C SER A 51 12.44 8.54 15.46
N VAL A 52 12.42 9.61 14.68
CA VAL A 52 11.29 9.95 13.79
C VAL A 52 10.95 8.80 12.83
N ARG A 53 11.97 8.11 12.29
CA ARG A 53 11.78 6.95 11.41
C ARG A 53 11.09 5.79 12.14
N THR A 54 11.42 5.57 13.41
CA THR A 54 10.76 4.58 14.28
C THR A 54 9.31 4.97 14.53
N VAL A 55 9.02 6.24 14.80
CA VAL A 55 7.65 6.74 14.97
C VAL A 55 6.82 6.49 13.71
N ILE A 56 7.36 6.80 12.53
CA ILE A 56 6.65 6.57 11.26
C ILE A 56 6.33 5.08 11.08
N ARG A 57 7.29 4.19 11.36
CA ARG A 57 7.08 2.73 11.28
C ARG A 57 6.05 2.25 12.31
N ALA A 58 6.12 2.74 13.55
CA ALA A 58 5.17 2.39 14.60
C ALA A 58 3.74 2.86 14.27
N LEU A 59 3.60 4.07 13.72
CA LEU A 59 2.31 4.58 13.24
C LEU A 59 1.79 3.76 12.06
N GLU A 60 2.66 3.37 11.13
CA GLU A 60 2.28 2.49 10.01
C GLU A 60 1.75 1.13 10.52
N THR A 61 2.41 0.52 11.52
CA THR A 61 1.90 -0.71 12.14
C THR A 61 0.55 -0.49 12.83
N ALA A 62 0.36 0.67 13.45
CA ALA A 62 -0.91 1.03 14.09
C ALA A 62 -2.05 1.26 13.08
N TYR A 63 -1.74 1.81 11.90
CA TYR A 63 -2.71 1.94 10.81
C TYR A 63 -3.13 0.59 10.24
N GLN A 64 -2.17 -0.34 10.09
CA GLN A 64 -2.45 -1.69 9.63
C GLN A 64 -3.35 -2.45 10.60
N LEU A 65 -3.18 -2.25 11.91
CA LEU A 65 -4.04 -2.81 12.95
C LEU A 65 -5.38 -2.06 13.12
N GLY A 66 -5.56 -0.90 12.45
CA GLY A 66 -6.76 -0.08 12.56
C GLY A 66 -6.97 0.60 13.91
N ILE A 67 -5.95 0.62 14.77
CA ILE A 67 -6.04 1.18 16.13
C ILE A 67 -5.86 2.71 16.16
N VAL A 68 -5.23 3.25 15.11
CA VAL A 68 -5.08 4.67 14.89
C VAL A 68 -5.54 4.98 13.47
N GLU A 69 -6.27 6.08 13.32
CA GLU A 69 -6.60 6.65 12.02
C GLU A 69 -5.89 8.00 11.87
N ARG A 70 -5.35 8.28 10.69
CA ARG A 70 -4.74 9.57 10.35
C ARG A 70 -5.57 10.28 9.29
N THR A 71 -6.05 11.47 9.63
CA THR A 71 -6.63 12.41 8.67
C THR A 71 -5.59 13.46 8.30
N ARG A 72 -5.22 13.50 7.01
CA ARG A 72 -4.34 14.56 6.49
C ARG A 72 -5.16 15.82 6.29
N GLN A 73 -4.82 16.90 6.99
CA GLN A 73 -5.44 18.19 6.76
C GLN A 73 -4.67 18.97 5.69
N ARG A 74 -5.39 19.72 4.87
CA ARG A 74 -4.84 20.66 3.89
C ARG A 74 -5.29 22.05 4.29
N VAL A 75 -4.37 23.00 4.37
CA VAL A 75 -4.65 24.37 4.81
C VAL A 75 -4.18 25.32 3.71
N ARG A 76 -5.01 26.31 3.37
CA ARG A 76 -4.57 27.40 2.49
C ARG A 76 -3.68 28.36 3.27
N ARG A 77 -2.46 28.57 2.79
CA ARG A 77 -1.54 29.60 3.28
C ARG A 77 -1.01 30.37 2.09
N SER A 78 -1.13 31.70 2.13
CA SER A 78 -0.61 32.60 1.08
C SER A 78 -1.04 32.18 -0.34
N GLY A 79 -2.33 31.88 -0.52
CA GLY A 79 -2.91 31.47 -1.81
C GLY A 79 -2.59 30.04 -2.27
N ARG A 80 -1.73 29.29 -1.57
CA ARG A 80 -1.36 27.90 -1.92
C ARG A 80 -1.95 26.89 -0.93
N LEU A 81 -2.27 25.69 -1.42
CA LEU A 81 -2.76 24.59 -0.58
C LEU A 81 -1.60 23.77 -0.04
N VAL A 82 -1.31 23.90 1.26
CA VAL A 82 -0.19 23.26 1.94
C VAL A 82 -0.67 22.13 2.83
N ASN A 83 0.22 21.18 3.15
CA ASN A 83 -0.04 20.18 4.19
C ASN A 83 -0.21 20.89 5.54
N GLY A 84 -1.36 20.68 6.17
CA GLY A 84 -1.62 21.09 7.54
C GLY A 84 -1.10 20.08 8.56
N PRO A 85 -1.33 20.34 9.85
CA PRO A 85 -1.00 19.38 10.90
C PRO A 85 -1.76 18.06 10.69
N ASN A 86 -1.13 16.97 11.09
CA ASN A 86 -1.78 15.66 11.05
C ASN A 86 -2.83 15.60 12.16
N ARG A 87 -4.04 15.15 11.84
CA ARG A 87 -5.02 14.78 12.85
C ARG A 87 -4.98 13.28 13.02
N TYR A 88 -4.90 12.83 14.26
CA TYR A 88 -5.01 11.42 14.60
C TYR A 88 -6.29 11.18 15.40
N ARG A 89 -6.85 10.00 15.23
CA ARG A 89 -7.96 9.48 16.02
C ARG A 89 -7.55 8.12 16.57
N LEU A 90 -7.79 7.91 17.86
CA LEU A 90 -7.59 6.63 18.53
C LEU A 90 -8.88 5.84 18.48
N ILE A 91 -8.81 4.57 18.10
CA ILE A 91 -9.98 3.73 17.87
C ILE A 91 -9.99 2.58 18.89
N LEU A 92 -11.07 2.51 19.65
CA LEU A 92 -11.26 1.55 20.73
C LEU A 92 -12.22 0.42 20.37
N THR A 93 -13.19 0.71 19.51
CA THR A 93 -14.26 -0.23 19.12
C THR A 93 -13.76 -1.18 18.03
N ASP A 94 -13.99 -2.48 18.22
CA ASP A 94 -13.41 -3.50 17.33
C ASP A 94 -13.96 -3.45 15.91
N LEU A 95 -15.24 -3.11 15.75
CA LEU A 95 -15.85 -2.89 14.44
C LEU A 95 -15.20 -1.72 13.68
N GLU A 96 -14.91 -0.61 14.37
CA GLU A 96 -14.21 0.52 13.74
C GLU A 96 -12.76 0.16 13.41
N LYS A 97 -12.07 -0.61 14.27
CA LYS A 97 -10.71 -1.09 13.98
C LYS A 97 -10.67 -1.90 12.70
N ALA A 98 -11.57 -2.88 12.57
CA ALA A 98 -11.66 -3.72 11.37
C ALA A 98 -11.93 -2.87 10.12
N ARG A 99 -12.85 -1.90 10.22
CA ARG A 99 -13.17 -0.98 9.12
C ARG A 99 -11.96 -0.12 8.71
N VAL A 100 -11.23 0.45 9.66
CA VAL A 100 -10.08 1.31 9.38
C VAL A 100 -8.90 0.49 8.86
N ALA A 101 -8.63 -0.69 9.42
CA ALA A 101 -7.63 -1.62 8.92
C ALA A 101 -7.91 -2.03 7.46
N ALA A 102 -9.16 -2.37 7.15
CA ALA A 102 -9.59 -2.71 5.79
C ALA A 102 -9.44 -1.53 4.82
N ALA A 103 -9.84 -0.32 5.24
CA ALA A 103 -9.67 0.89 4.44
C ALA A 103 -8.19 1.18 4.14
N HIS A 104 -7.31 1.01 5.14
CA HIS A 104 -5.87 1.18 4.99
C HIS A 104 -5.27 0.13 4.03
N ALA A 105 -5.64 -1.14 4.17
CA ALA A 105 -5.21 -2.21 3.28
C ALA A 105 -5.65 -1.96 1.82
N ALA A 106 -6.90 -1.55 1.62
CA ALA A 106 -7.42 -1.21 0.29
C ALA A 106 -6.66 -0.03 -0.35
N LEU A 107 -6.33 0.99 0.43
CA LEU A 107 -5.53 2.13 -0.04
C LEU A 107 -4.12 1.68 -0.45
N ARG A 108 -3.46 0.85 0.37
CA ARG A 108 -2.13 0.30 0.06
C ARG A 108 -2.13 -0.56 -1.20
N LEU A 109 -3.18 -1.35 -1.41
CA LEU A 109 -3.38 -2.14 -2.63
C LEU A 109 -3.51 -1.21 -3.84
N LYS A 110 -4.36 -0.18 -3.75
CA LYS A 110 -4.53 0.81 -4.83
C LYS A 110 -3.20 1.50 -5.17
N GLU A 111 -2.43 1.93 -4.17
CA GLU A 111 -1.10 2.50 -4.38
C GLU A 111 -0.13 1.51 -5.05
N ALA A 112 -0.15 0.24 -4.63
CA ALA A 112 0.71 -0.79 -5.22
C ALA A 112 0.36 -1.06 -6.69
N LEU A 113 -0.93 -1.11 -7.02
CA LEU A 113 -1.40 -1.23 -8.40
C LEU A 113 -1.03 0.00 -9.23
N ALA A 114 -1.16 1.21 -8.68
CA ALA A 114 -0.72 2.43 -9.35
C ALA A 114 0.78 2.43 -9.64
N ARG A 115 1.62 2.03 -8.67
CA ARG A 115 3.07 1.87 -8.85
C ARG A 115 3.39 0.82 -9.92
N ARG A 116 2.67 -0.31 -9.94
CA ARG A 116 2.83 -1.35 -10.97
C ARG A 116 2.47 -0.84 -12.35
N LYS A 117 1.33 -0.13 -12.49
CA LYS A 117 0.90 0.49 -13.74
C LYS A 117 1.94 1.48 -14.24
N GLN A 118 2.45 2.35 -13.37
CA GLN A 118 3.51 3.31 -13.70
C GLN A 118 4.78 2.62 -14.18
N ARG A 119 5.21 1.53 -13.53
CA ARG A 119 6.40 0.76 -13.95
C ARG A 119 6.23 0.14 -15.33
N ILE A 120 5.05 -0.41 -15.62
CA ILE A 120 4.75 -0.95 -16.95
C ILE A 120 4.88 0.17 -17.98
N LEU A 121 4.17 1.29 -17.78
CA LEU A 121 4.21 2.45 -18.68
C LEU A 121 5.62 3.04 -18.85
N SER A 122 6.41 3.15 -17.76
CA SER A 122 7.77 3.68 -17.83
C SER A 122 8.71 2.74 -18.60
N ASN A 123 8.57 1.42 -18.43
CA ASN A 123 9.37 0.44 -19.16
C ASN A 123 9.06 0.46 -20.67
N CYS A 124 7.87 0.89 -21.08
CA CYS A 124 7.51 1.11 -22.49
C CYS A 124 8.24 2.30 -23.14
N HIS A 125 8.87 3.20 -22.36
CA HIS A 125 9.54 4.40 -22.89
C HIS A 125 11.07 4.29 -22.99
N PHE A 126 11.70 3.30 -22.37
CA PHE A 126 13.16 3.08 -22.45
C PHE A 126 13.59 2.05 -23.52
N GLY A 127 12.67 1.71 -24.44
CA GLY A 127 12.86 0.70 -25.47
C GLY A 127 12.84 1.21 -26.92
N SER A 128 12.99 2.51 -27.16
CA SER A 128 13.23 3.02 -28.53
C SER A 128 14.67 2.81 -29.00
N GLY A 129 15.36 1.81 -28.45
CA GLY A 129 16.51 1.19 -29.10
C GLY A 129 15.97 0.04 -29.94
N SER A 130 15.75 0.31 -31.23
CA SER A 130 15.70 -0.60 -32.38
C SER A 130 15.62 -2.12 -32.12
N HIS A 131 14.67 -2.57 -31.32
CA HIS A 131 14.25 -3.96 -31.27
C HIS A 131 12.74 -3.96 -31.50
N SER A 132 12.41 -3.99 -32.79
CA SER A 132 11.18 -4.58 -33.27
C SER A 132 11.02 -5.92 -32.55
N GLN A 133 10.19 -5.96 -31.51
CA GLN A 133 9.62 -7.21 -31.08
C GLN A 133 8.72 -7.62 -32.24
N SER A 134 9.25 -8.46 -33.13
CA SER A 134 8.45 -9.17 -34.11
C SER A 134 7.43 -10.00 -33.32
N ASP A 135 6.27 -9.41 -33.15
CA ASP A 135 4.99 -10.07 -32.99
C ASP A 135 5.00 -11.43 -32.27
N ILE A 136 5.11 -11.39 -30.94
CA ILE A 136 4.74 -12.55 -30.11
C ILE A 136 3.24 -12.90 -30.31
N PHE A 137 2.44 -11.96 -30.84
CA PHE A 137 1.02 -12.13 -31.15
C PHE A 137 0.68 -12.03 -32.65
N SER A 138 1.63 -12.22 -33.58
CA SER A 138 1.28 -12.44 -35.01
C SER A 138 0.82 -13.88 -35.20
N TYR A 139 -0.32 -14.18 -34.61
CA TYR A 139 -1.13 -15.28 -35.09
C TYR A 139 -1.79 -14.80 -36.39
N LYS A 140 -1.18 -15.12 -37.53
CA LYS A 140 -1.89 -15.03 -38.81
C LYS A 140 -2.81 -16.26 -38.89
N PRO A 141 -4.14 -16.10 -38.89
CA PRO A 141 -5.04 -17.25 -39.00
C PRO A 141 -4.75 -17.95 -40.33
N ARG A 142 -4.40 -19.23 -40.27
CA ARG A 142 -4.18 -20.03 -41.47
C ARG A 142 -5.48 -20.13 -42.27
N SER A 143 -5.37 -19.94 -43.58
CA SER A 143 -6.51 -20.13 -44.48
C SER A 143 -6.90 -21.61 -44.54
N LYS A 144 -8.13 -21.90 -44.98
CA LYS A 144 -8.62 -23.29 -45.11
C LYS A 144 -7.68 -24.17 -45.93
N ASN A 145 -7.08 -23.63 -46.99
CA ASN A 145 -6.18 -24.39 -47.86
C ASN A 145 -4.85 -24.72 -47.18
N GLU A 146 -4.29 -23.80 -46.40
CA GLU A 146 -3.06 -24.05 -45.62
C GLU A 146 -3.26 -25.13 -44.55
N TRP A 147 -4.48 -25.26 -44.02
CA TRP A 147 -4.83 -26.37 -43.12
C TRP A 147 -4.88 -27.70 -43.85
N LEU A 148 -5.49 -27.74 -45.04
CA LEU A 148 -5.57 -28.95 -45.86
C LEU A 148 -4.18 -29.41 -46.32
N ASP A 149 -3.31 -28.48 -46.73
CA ASP A 149 -1.92 -28.79 -47.13
C ASP A 149 -1.10 -29.36 -45.97
N LEU A 150 -1.29 -28.82 -44.75
CA LEU A 150 -0.63 -29.35 -43.56
C LEU A 150 -1.11 -30.78 -43.24
N ILE A 151 -2.42 -31.04 -43.33
CA ILE A 151 -2.97 -32.39 -43.13
C ILE A 151 -2.44 -33.35 -44.20
N ALA A 152 -2.39 -32.93 -45.46
CA ALA A 152 -1.85 -33.73 -46.56
C ALA A 152 -0.36 -34.03 -46.39
N SER A 153 0.40 -33.14 -45.76
CA SER A 153 1.82 -33.36 -45.46
C SER A 153 2.07 -34.46 -44.43
N TRP A 154 1.10 -34.77 -43.57
CA TRP A 154 1.21 -35.86 -42.58
C TRP A 154 1.04 -37.23 -43.22
N THR A 155 0.28 -37.29 -44.31
CA THR A 155 0.16 -38.48 -45.15
C THR A 155 1.27 -38.44 -46.18
N GLY A 156 2.48 -38.84 -45.78
CA GLY A 156 3.66 -38.84 -46.66
C GLY A 156 3.33 -39.42 -48.04
N LYS A 157 3.71 -38.72 -49.11
CA LYS A 157 3.60 -39.23 -50.48
C LYS A 157 4.35 -40.58 -50.56
N PRO A 158 3.73 -41.67 -51.04
CA PRO A 158 4.50 -42.84 -51.41
C PRO A 158 5.48 -42.47 -52.54
N ALA A 159 6.73 -42.92 -52.42
CA ALA A 159 7.79 -42.64 -53.37
C ALA A 159 7.37 -43.07 -54.80
N PRO A 160 7.75 -42.30 -55.84
CA PRO A 160 7.53 -42.74 -57.22
C PRO A 160 8.38 -43.99 -57.47
N THR A 161 7.72 -45.05 -57.95
CA THR A 161 8.33 -46.30 -58.44
C THR A 161 9.24 -46.05 -59.63
#